data_AF-A0A8W8HRK4-F1
#
_entry.id   AF-A0A8W8HRK4-F1
#
_cell.length_a   1.000
_cell.length_b   1.000
_cell.length_c   1.000
_cell.angle_alpha   90.00
_cell.angle_beta   90.00
_cell.angle_gamma   90.00
#
_symmetry.space_group_name_H-M   'P 1'
#
loop_
_entity.id
_entity.type
_entity.pdbx_description
1 polymer ?
#
loop_
_entity_poly.entity_id
_entity_poly.type
_entity_poly.pdbx_seq_one_letter_code
_entity_poly.pdbx_strand_id
1 'polypeptide(L)'
;PKYVHPKEQYKGPGAPFEDMTTFKRDFKGNPGEITRSFKPDNQAFSSGKPLEDVTTNRNDYRRWPMERPYVHAHEQYKKPDGTMEMTTTHNSTYRELPLDRVVAHRPSSANKARNAPFDGSTSYANDYKKWEMNKNKPMMRDEYHPNTAPFEGLSTQKAHYIPHELQPNRSFRPDNTAFQSGSKFEDGTMYRTDFTPKHVEVCPVLGIEKGQTQFQFVSTDQRGHKLYQPVFESVQSLNGFQSPNRMQMTAA
;
A
#
# COMPACT_ATOMS: atom_id res chain seq x y z
N PRO A 1 78.53 63.54 66.50
CA PRO A 1 77.43 62.60 66.18
C PRO A 1 77.91 61.50 65.22
N LYS A 2 77.96 60.23 65.68
CA LYS A 2 78.40 59.09 64.85
C LYS A 2 77.31 58.74 63.83
N TYR A 3 77.67 58.72 62.56
CA TYR A 3 76.79 58.35 61.46
C TYR A 3 76.50 56.84 61.54
N VAL A 4 75.22 56.46 61.60
CA VAL A 4 74.78 55.07 61.65
C VAL A 4 74.28 54.70 60.25
N HIS A 5 74.92 53.73 59.61
CA HIS A 5 74.45 53.22 58.33
C HIS A 5 73.12 52.46 58.50
N PRO A 6 72.07 52.81 57.74
CA PRO A 6 70.80 52.09 57.79
C PRO A 6 70.97 50.67 57.26
N LYS A 7 70.34 49.70 57.92
CA LYS A 7 70.35 48.29 57.48
C LYS A 7 69.59 48.16 56.17
N GLU A 8 70.22 47.55 55.17
CA GLU A 8 69.58 47.27 53.88
C GLU A 8 68.35 46.38 54.07
N GLN A 9 67.19 46.84 53.57
CA GLN A 9 65.96 46.07 53.55
C GLN A 9 65.99 45.05 52.41
N TYR A 10 65.89 43.78 52.77
CA TYR A 10 65.81 42.68 51.81
C TYR A 10 64.58 42.82 50.90
N LYS A 11 64.81 42.86 49.59
CA LYS A 11 63.75 42.75 48.58
C LYS A 11 63.65 41.30 48.13
N GLY A 12 62.57 40.63 48.51
CA GLY A 12 62.29 39.28 48.02
C GLY A 12 62.17 39.25 46.50
N PRO A 13 62.48 38.11 45.86
CA PRO A 13 62.34 37.97 44.42
C PRO A 13 60.88 38.19 44.01
N GLY A 14 60.63 39.18 43.14
CA GLY A 14 59.30 39.55 42.67
C GLY A 14 58.71 38.62 41.59
N ALA A 15 59.36 37.49 41.32
CA ALA A 15 58.89 36.51 40.34
C ALA A 15 57.92 35.52 41.02
N PRO A 16 56.73 35.27 40.43
CA PRO A 16 55.79 34.29 40.98
C PRO A 16 56.39 32.87 40.92
N PHE A 17 56.12 32.05 41.94
CA PHE A 17 56.54 30.66 41.97
C PHE A 17 55.69 29.83 40.99
N GLU A 18 56.35 29.17 40.03
CA GLU A 18 55.68 28.28 39.08
C GLU A 18 55.43 26.88 39.71
N ASP A 19 54.22 26.64 40.19
CA ASP A 19 53.79 25.35 40.80
C ASP A 19 53.41 24.25 39.77
N MET A 20 53.93 24.37 38.54
CA MET A 20 53.68 23.42 37.45
C MET A 20 54.75 22.33 37.47
N THR A 21 54.48 21.25 38.19
CA THR A 21 55.33 20.05 38.16
C THR A 21 55.17 19.31 36.82
N THR A 22 56.21 18.56 36.42
CA THR A 22 56.20 17.73 35.21
C THR A 22 54.97 16.83 35.14
N PHE A 23 54.54 16.25 36.26
CA PHE A 23 53.34 15.43 36.36
C PHE A 23 52.04 16.19 36.01
N LYS A 24 51.84 17.39 36.58
CA LYS A 24 50.65 18.23 36.30
C LYS A 24 50.63 18.71 34.85
N ARG A 25 51.81 18.90 34.25
CA ARG A 25 51.94 19.30 32.85
C ARG A 25 51.63 18.16 31.89
N ASP A 26 52.18 16.98 32.16
CA ASP A 26 52.23 15.88 31.19
C ASP A 26 51.03 14.93 31.32
N PHE A 27 50.42 14.79 32.51
CA PHE A 27 49.28 13.89 32.75
C PHE A 27 47.95 14.66 32.83
N LYS A 28 47.63 15.39 31.76
CA LYS A 28 46.30 15.98 31.56
C LYS A 28 45.47 14.90 30.87
N GLY A 29 44.55 14.27 31.59
CA GLY A 29 43.70 13.19 31.07
C GLY A 29 42.88 13.66 29.88
N ASN A 30 43.47 13.59 28.68
CA ASN A 30 42.80 13.96 27.45
C ASN A 30 41.77 12.87 27.15
N PRO A 31 40.48 13.21 27.01
CA PRO A 31 39.50 12.22 26.59
C PRO A 31 39.90 11.73 25.20
N GLY A 32 40.10 10.42 25.07
CA GLY A 32 40.37 9.78 23.79
C GLY A 32 39.19 9.97 22.83
N GLU A 33 39.45 9.88 21.52
CA GLU A 33 38.37 9.92 20.54
C GLU A 33 37.43 8.74 20.78
N ILE A 34 36.13 9.02 20.97
CA ILE A 34 35.12 8.00 21.22
C ILE A 34 35.00 7.13 19.96
N THR A 35 35.11 5.82 20.12
CA THR A 35 35.00 4.86 19.01
C THR A 35 33.67 5.02 18.28
N ARG A 36 33.73 5.40 16.99
CA ARG A 36 32.55 5.46 16.13
C ARG A 36 32.18 4.05 15.67
N SER A 37 30.88 3.77 15.53
CA SER A 37 30.41 2.47 15.05
C SER A 37 30.78 2.25 13.59
N PHE A 38 31.32 1.09 13.24
CA PHE A 38 31.54 0.67 11.84
C PHE A 38 30.25 0.26 11.10
N LYS A 39 29.08 0.60 11.65
CA LYS A 39 27.81 0.32 10.99
C LYS A 39 27.66 1.28 9.81
N PRO A 40 27.22 0.78 8.64
CA PRO A 40 26.92 1.66 7.52
C PRO A 40 25.83 2.65 7.92
N ASP A 41 25.93 3.86 7.36
CA ASP A 41 24.92 4.89 7.56
C ASP A 41 23.57 4.39 7.01
N ASN A 42 22.52 4.45 7.83
CA ASN A 42 21.17 4.01 7.45
C ASN A 42 20.40 5.15 6.74
N GLN A 43 21.11 6.19 6.29
CA GLN A 43 20.52 7.24 5.50
C GLN A 43 20.09 6.70 4.13
N ALA A 44 18.80 6.80 3.84
CA ALA A 44 18.27 6.48 2.52
C ALA A 44 18.95 7.37 1.47
N PHE A 45 19.45 6.75 0.40
CA PHE A 45 20.03 7.48 -0.72
C PHE A 45 18.95 8.36 -1.36
N SER A 46 19.09 9.68 -1.22
CA SER A 46 18.23 10.66 -1.86
C SER A 46 19.08 11.53 -2.78
N SER A 47 18.90 11.37 -4.09
CA SER A 47 19.42 12.34 -5.04
C SER A 47 18.48 13.54 -5.07
N GLY A 48 18.91 14.71 -4.57
CA GLY A 48 18.18 15.97 -4.73
C GLY A 48 18.14 16.49 -6.19
N LYS A 49 18.49 15.64 -7.17
CA LYS A 49 18.42 15.99 -8.59
C LYS A 49 16.96 15.83 -9.05
N PRO A 50 16.37 16.85 -9.67
CA PRO A 50 15.03 16.73 -10.23
C PRO A 50 15.02 15.64 -11.30
N LEU A 51 13.92 14.89 -11.38
CA LEU A 51 13.69 13.93 -12.44
C LEU A 51 13.56 14.67 -13.78
N GLU A 52 14.27 14.20 -14.80
CA GLU A 52 14.13 14.73 -16.16
C GLU A 52 12.74 14.37 -16.71
N ASP A 53 11.85 15.36 -16.79
CA ASP A 53 10.45 15.22 -17.24
C ASP A 53 10.32 15.35 -18.78
N VAL A 54 11.33 14.87 -19.50
CA VAL A 54 11.39 14.86 -20.96
C VAL A 54 11.24 13.43 -21.43
N THR A 55 9.99 13.02 -21.67
CA THR A 55 9.70 11.75 -22.33
C THR A 55 9.76 11.91 -23.84
N THR A 56 10.07 10.82 -24.56
CA THR A 56 10.02 10.78 -26.04
C THR A 56 8.70 11.30 -26.56
N ASN A 57 7.59 10.91 -25.93
CA ASN A 57 6.26 11.39 -26.32
C ASN A 57 6.11 12.91 -26.20
N ARG A 58 6.54 13.50 -25.09
CA ARG A 58 6.43 14.94 -24.84
C ARG A 58 7.29 15.77 -25.80
N ASN A 59 8.44 15.24 -26.21
CA ASN A 59 9.33 15.89 -27.15
C ASN A 59 8.82 15.78 -28.61
N ASP A 60 8.36 14.59 -28.99
CA ASP A 60 8.04 14.26 -30.39
C ASP A 60 6.63 14.72 -30.80
N TYR A 61 5.65 14.68 -29.89
CA TYR A 61 4.25 15.00 -30.17
C TYR A 61 3.86 16.40 -29.69
N ARG A 62 4.61 17.41 -30.10
CA ARG A 62 4.27 18.82 -29.86
C ARG A 62 3.31 19.38 -30.92
N ARG A 63 2.48 20.35 -30.53
CA ARG A 63 1.64 21.09 -31.48
C ARG A 63 2.53 21.97 -32.35
N TRP A 64 2.63 21.64 -33.63
CA TRP A 64 3.35 22.47 -34.60
C TRP A 64 2.46 23.64 -35.03
N PRO A 65 3.01 24.88 -35.11
CA PRO A 65 2.26 26.00 -35.64
C PRO A 65 1.95 25.73 -37.12
N MET A 66 0.67 25.72 -37.47
CA MET A 66 0.21 25.56 -38.85
C MET A 66 -0.37 26.89 -39.31
N GLU A 67 0.14 27.41 -40.41
CA GLU A 67 -0.45 28.58 -41.07
C GLU A 67 -1.74 28.17 -41.79
N ARG A 68 -2.72 29.08 -41.82
CA ARG A 68 -3.95 28.85 -42.58
C ARG A 68 -3.62 28.89 -44.08
N PRO A 69 -4.20 27.99 -44.91
CA PRO A 69 -4.07 28.08 -46.35
C PRO A 69 -4.47 29.47 -46.86
N TYR A 70 -3.73 29.98 -47.85
CA TYR A 70 -4.06 31.25 -48.48
C TYR A 70 -5.44 31.18 -49.14
N VAL A 71 -6.32 32.12 -48.78
CA VAL A 71 -7.66 32.27 -49.37
C VAL A 71 -7.66 33.57 -50.18
N HIS A 72 -7.93 33.46 -51.48
CA HIS A 72 -8.03 34.63 -52.35
C HIS A 72 -9.28 35.45 -52.01
N ALA A 73 -9.10 36.75 -51.73
CA ALA A 73 -10.20 37.69 -51.54
C ALA A 73 -10.61 38.30 -52.88
N HIS A 74 -11.92 38.32 -53.17
CA HIS A 74 -12.46 38.94 -54.38
C HIS A 74 -12.31 40.47 -54.32
N GLU A 75 -12.10 41.09 -55.47
CA GLU A 75 -12.09 42.56 -55.58
C GLU A 75 -13.47 43.14 -55.23
N GLN A 76 -13.49 44.24 -54.47
CA GLN A 76 -14.72 44.94 -54.15
C GLN A 76 -15.25 45.71 -55.38
N TYR A 77 -16.55 45.57 -55.65
CA TYR A 77 -17.21 46.25 -56.75
C TYR A 77 -17.12 47.79 -56.63
N LYS A 78 -16.73 48.45 -57.72
CA LYS A 78 -16.74 49.92 -57.86
C LYS A 78 -17.85 50.33 -58.81
N LYS A 79 -18.83 51.11 -58.33
CA LYS A 79 -19.90 51.66 -59.18
C LYS A 79 -19.32 52.72 -60.14
N PRO A 80 -19.81 52.80 -61.39
CA PRO A 80 -19.51 53.93 -62.28
C PRO A 80 -20.04 55.24 -61.70
N ASP A 81 -19.27 56.33 -61.85
CA ASP A 81 -19.72 57.66 -61.44
C ASP A 81 -20.59 58.30 -62.53
N GLY A 82 -21.76 58.78 -62.13
CA GLY A 82 -22.72 59.47 -63.01
C GLY A 82 -24.17 59.23 -62.58
N THR A 83 -25.00 60.27 -62.66
CA THR A 83 -26.45 60.15 -62.55
C THR A 83 -27.05 60.03 -63.95
N MET A 84 -27.79 58.97 -64.22
CA MET A 84 -28.49 58.82 -65.50
C MET A 84 -29.65 59.83 -65.57
N GLU A 85 -29.69 60.64 -66.63
CA GLU A 85 -30.84 61.51 -66.91
C GLU A 85 -32.03 60.64 -67.34
N MET A 86 -33.04 60.54 -66.47
CA MET A 86 -34.23 59.68 -66.66
C MET A 86 -35.38 60.40 -67.37
N THR A 87 -35.18 61.62 -67.86
CA THR A 87 -36.22 62.39 -68.55
C THR A 87 -36.21 62.07 -70.04
N THR A 88 -37.32 61.56 -70.54
CA THR A 88 -37.50 61.31 -71.96
C THR A 88 -38.00 62.57 -72.67
N THR A 89 -37.71 62.68 -73.97
CA THR A 89 -38.17 63.82 -74.80
C THR A 89 -39.69 63.99 -74.70
N HIS A 90 -40.46 62.90 -74.70
CA HIS A 90 -41.92 62.92 -74.54
C HIS A 90 -42.37 63.67 -73.29
N ASN A 91 -41.79 63.35 -72.13
CA ASN A 91 -42.16 63.98 -70.86
C ASN A 91 -41.78 65.47 -70.81
N SER A 92 -40.77 65.89 -71.58
CA SER A 92 -40.39 67.31 -71.68
C SER A 92 -41.27 68.12 -72.65
N THR A 93 -41.79 67.49 -73.72
CA THR A 93 -42.55 68.18 -74.77
C THR A 93 -44.05 68.16 -74.53
N TYR A 94 -44.60 67.05 -74.05
CA TYR A 94 -46.04 66.87 -73.83
C TYR A 94 -46.37 67.08 -72.35
N ARG A 95 -46.40 68.35 -71.93
CA ARG A 95 -46.91 68.75 -70.62
C ARG A 95 -48.38 69.11 -70.70
N GLU A 96 -49.13 68.84 -69.64
CA GLU A 96 -50.51 69.29 -69.53
C GLU A 96 -50.55 70.81 -69.58
N LEU A 97 -51.33 71.34 -70.53
CA LEU A 97 -51.66 72.74 -70.62
C LEU A 97 -52.99 72.97 -69.88
N PRO A 98 -53.17 74.11 -69.20
CA PRO A 98 -54.42 74.39 -68.50
C PRO A 98 -55.58 74.43 -69.51
N LEU A 99 -56.57 73.55 -69.31
CA LEU A 99 -57.80 73.47 -70.10
C LEU A 99 -58.98 74.00 -69.28
N ASP A 100 -59.76 74.92 -69.86
CA ASP A 100 -61.02 75.36 -69.27
C ASP A 100 -62.15 74.36 -69.54
N ARG A 101 -62.95 74.08 -68.50
CA ARG A 101 -64.00 73.07 -68.53
C ARG A 101 -65.27 73.60 -69.23
N VAL A 102 -65.62 72.99 -70.37
CA VAL A 102 -66.88 73.28 -71.08
C VAL A 102 -68.02 72.39 -70.54
N VAL A 103 -69.19 72.99 -70.30
CA VAL A 103 -70.38 72.29 -69.79
C VAL A 103 -71.17 71.67 -70.94
N ALA A 104 -71.42 70.36 -70.88
CA ALA A 104 -72.20 69.63 -71.87
C ALA A 104 -73.70 69.62 -71.54
N HIS A 105 -74.55 70.02 -72.50
CA HIS A 105 -76.02 69.93 -72.39
C HIS A 105 -76.52 68.66 -73.08
N ARG A 106 -77.06 67.69 -72.32
CA ARG A 106 -77.67 66.46 -72.87
C ARG A 106 -79.14 66.29 -72.44
N PRO A 107 -80.03 65.80 -73.33
CA PRO A 107 -81.42 65.50 -72.98
C PRO A 107 -81.56 64.18 -72.19
N SER A 108 -82.58 64.10 -71.33
CA SER A 108 -82.87 62.95 -70.47
C SER A 108 -83.62 61.84 -71.23
N SER A 109 -82.94 60.73 -71.56
CA SER A 109 -83.59 59.57 -72.20
C SER A 109 -84.26 58.66 -71.16
N ALA A 110 -85.59 58.53 -71.24
CA ALA A 110 -86.37 57.62 -70.41
C ALA A 110 -86.44 56.21 -71.03
N ASN A 111 -85.51 55.33 -70.69
CA ASN A 111 -85.64 53.89 -70.97
C ASN A 111 -86.36 53.20 -69.81
N LYS A 112 -87.61 52.77 -70.01
CA LYS A 112 -88.30 51.87 -69.07
C LYS A 112 -87.93 50.43 -69.42
N ALA A 113 -87.03 49.83 -68.65
CA ALA A 113 -86.73 48.41 -68.75
C ALA A 113 -87.98 47.57 -68.44
N ARG A 114 -88.26 46.55 -69.25
CA ARG A 114 -89.30 45.55 -68.93
C ARG A 114 -88.73 44.59 -67.89
N ASN A 115 -89.30 44.62 -66.69
CA ASN A 115 -88.95 43.72 -65.60
C ASN A 115 -89.58 42.34 -65.84
N ALA A 116 -88.93 41.49 -66.63
CA ALA A 116 -89.21 40.06 -66.65
C ALA A 116 -88.06 39.34 -65.94
N PRO A 117 -88.32 38.44 -64.98
CA PRO A 117 -87.25 37.70 -64.32
C PRO A 117 -86.58 36.75 -65.34
N PHE A 118 -85.27 36.90 -65.50
CA PHE A 118 -84.44 36.01 -66.30
C PHE A 118 -83.92 34.89 -65.40
N ASP A 119 -84.22 33.64 -65.73
CA ASP A 119 -83.64 32.48 -65.04
C ASP A 119 -82.24 32.22 -65.61
N GLY A 120 -81.23 32.66 -64.85
CA GLY A 120 -79.81 32.52 -65.20
C GLY A 120 -79.20 31.19 -64.76
N SER A 121 -79.99 30.20 -64.35
CA SER A 121 -79.47 28.90 -63.95
C SER A 121 -79.01 28.09 -65.18
N THR A 122 -77.70 27.98 -65.35
CA THR A 122 -77.10 27.12 -66.38
C THR A 122 -76.55 25.85 -65.74
N SER A 123 -76.53 24.74 -66.50
CA SER A 123 -75.97 23.47 -66.01
C SER A 123 -74.53 23.63 -65.51
N TYR A 124 -73.73 24.43 -66.21
CA TYR A 124 -72.35 24.73 -65.83
C TYR A 124 -72.24 25.40 -64.46
N ALA A 125 -73.09 26.39 -64.17
CA ALA A 125 -73.08 27.10 -62.88
C ALA A 125 -73.47 26.18 -61.71
N ASN A 126 -74.33 25.19 -61.96
CA ASN A 126 -74.79 24.24 -60.94
C ASN A 126 -73.77 23.12 -60.69
N ASP A 127 -73.13 22.62 -61.75
CA ASP A 127 -72.24 21.46 -61.68
C ASP A 127 -70.82 21.83 -61.19
N TYR A 128 -70.33 23.02 -61.56
CA TYR A 128 -68.97 23.49 -61.27
C TYR A 128 -68.95 24.59 -60.20
N LYS A 129 -69.49 24.28 -59.02
CA LYS A 129 -69.36 25.17 -57.86
C LYS A 129 -68.07 24.92 -57.09
N LYS A 130 -67.62 25.93 -56.36
CA LYS A 130 -66.46 25.81 -55.47
C LYS A 130 -66.82 24.91 -54.29
N TRP A 131 -66.27 23.69 -54.27
CA TRP A 131 -66.42 22.76 -53.16
C TRP A 131 -65.45 23.11 -52.03
N GLU A 132 -65.92 23.09 -50.78
CA GLU A 132 -65.07 23.31 -49.61
C GLU A 132 -64.21 22.07 -49.35
N MET A 133 -62.95 22.16 -49.75
CA MET A 133 -61.95 21.11 -49.50
C MET A 133 -61.36 21.30 -48.10
N ASN A 134 -61.42 20.27 -47.26
CA ASN A 134 -60.70 20.27 -45.99
C ASN A 134 -59.19 20.30 -46.27
N LYS A 135 -58.46 21.24 -45.66
CA LYS A 135 -57.01 21.30 -45.77
C LYS A 135 -56.41 20.10 -45.05
N ASN A 136 -55.69 19.24 -45.78
CA ASN A 136 -54.92 18.16 -45.17
C ASN A 136 -53.91 18.77 -44.19
N LYS A 137 -54.00 18.36 -42.92
CA LYS A 137 -52.98 18.72 -41.93
C LYS A 137 -51.74 17.88 -42.21
N PRO A 138 -50.52 18.45 -42.12
CA PRO A 138 -49.31 17.66 -42.22
C PRO A 138 -49.30 16.62 -41.10
N MET A 139 -48.98 15.37 -41.45
CA MET A 139 -48.85 14.30 -40.47
C MET A 139 -47.62 14.59 -39.61
N MET A 140 -47.84 14.93 -38.35
CA MET A 140 -46.74 15.12 -37.39
C MET A 140 -46.14 13.75 -37.07
N ARG A 141 -44.82 13.66 -37.02
CA ARG A 141 -44.12 12.45 -36.60
C ARG A 141 -44.44 12.16 -35.14
N ASP A 142 -44.66 10.90 -34.79
CA ASP A 142 -44.87 10.48 -33.41
C ASP A 142 -43.71 10.87 -32.50
N GLU A 143 -44.03 11.18 -31.25
CA GLU A 143 -43.09 11.49 -30.19
C GLU A 143 -42.12 10.31 -29.98
N TYR A 144 -40.83 10.61 -29.77
CA TYR A 144 -39.82 9.56 -29.58
C TYR A 144 -40.04 8.85 -28.24
N HIS A 145 -40.23 7.54 -28.30
CA HIS A 145 -40.32 6.68 -27.12
C HIS A 145 -38.98 5.96 -26.92
N PRO A 146 -38.20 6.30 -25.88
CA PRO A 146 -36.94 5.62 -25.59
C PRO A 146 -37.19 4.17 -25.17
N ASN A 147 -36.24 3.29 -25.46
CA ASN A 147 -36.31 1.90 -25.03
C ASN A 147 -36.16 1.81 -23.50
N THR A 148 -37.15 1.23 -22.81
CA THR A 148 -37.14 1.00 -21.35
C THR A 148 -36.27 -0.20 -20.94
N ALA A 149 -35.81 -1.02 -21.90
CA ALA A 149 -35.00 -2.19 -21.60
C ALA A 149 -33.65 -1.77 -20.98
N PRO A 150 -33.22 -2.42 -19.87
CA PRO A 150 -31.92 -2.15 -19.28
C PRO A 150 -30.80 -2.58 -20.22
N PHE A 151 -29.79 -1.73 -20.36
CA PHE A 151 -28.58 -2.07 -21.11
C PHE A 151 -27.67 -2.96 -20.26
N GLU A 152 -27.40 -4.18 -20.73
CA GLU A 152 -26.63 -5.17 -19.96
C GLU A 152 -25.16 -4.77 -19.76
N GLY A 153 -24.56 -3.96 -20.65
CA GLY A 153 -23.31 -3.21 -20.42
C GLY A 153 -22.08 -3.98 -19.92
N LEU A 154 -22.08 -5.31 -19.92
CA LEU A 154 -21.00 -6.15 -19.39
C LEU A 154 -20.06 -6.55 -20.52
N SER A 155 -18.93 -5.87 -20.61
CA SER A 155 -17.82 -6.28 -21.49
C SER A 155 -17.25 -7.64 -21.07
N THR A 156 -16.78 -8.42 -22.04
CA THR A 156 -16.10 -9.71 -21.81
C THR A 156 -14.94 -9.61 -20.81
N GLN A 157 -14.17 -8.51 -20.83
CA GLN A 157 -13.08 -8.28 -19.88
C GLN A 157 -13.59 -8.20 -18.42
N LYS A 158 -14.63 -7.40 -18.16
CA LYS A 158 -15.25 -7.29 -16.83
C LYS A 158 -15.92 -8.59 -16.38
N ALA A 159 -16.48 -9.37 -17.33
CA ALA A 159 -17.11 -10.65 -17.01
C ALA A 159 -16.08 -11.74 -16.67
N HIS A 160 -14.92 -11.75 -17.33
CA HIS A 160 -13.91 -12.80 -17.16
C HIS A 160 -12.79 -12.48 -16.18
N TYR A 161 -12.52 -11.21 -15.89
CA TYR A 161 -11.42 -10.79 -15.02
C TYR A 161 -11.93 -10.27 -13.68
N ILE A 162 -12.37 -11.22 -12.84
CA ILE A 162 -12.84 -10.97 -11.47
C ILE A 162 -11.79 -11.43 -10.45
N PRO A 163 -11.69 -10.77 -9.28
CA PRO A 163 -10.79 -11.20 -8.23
C PRO A 163 -11.20 -12.58 -7.72
N HIS A 164 -10.28 -13.55 -7.80
CA HIS A 164 -10.44 -14.89 -7.24
C HIS A 164 -9.86 -14.96 -5.83
N GLU A 165 -10.49 -15.73 -4.96
CA GLU A 165 -9.96 -16.01 -3.62
C GLU A 165 -8.64 -16.80 -3.73
N LEU A 166 -7.56 -16.16 -3.30
CA LEU A 166 -6.24 -16.77 -3.24
C LEU A 166 -6.20 -17.74 -2.06
N GLN A 167 -5.96 -19.02 -2.35
CA GLN A 167 -5.72 -20.00 -1.29
C GLN A 167 -4.31 -19.77 -0.72
N PRO A 168 -4.16 -19.58 0.61
CA PRO A 168 -2.86 -19.37 1.21
C PRO A 168 -1.99 -20.64 1.06
N ASN A 169 -0.76 -20.45 0.61
CA ASN A 169 0.19 -21.56 0.46
C ASN A 169 0.53 -22.18 1.82
N ARG A 170 0.37 -23.50 1.95
CA ARG A 170 0.85 -24.23 3.12
C ARG A 170 2.37 -24.41 3.04
N SER A 171 3.09 -24.00 4.08
CA SER A 171 4.52 -24.27 4.18
C SER A 171 4.76 -25.77 4.41
N PHE A 172 5.62 -26.39 3.61
CA PHE A 172 6.14 -27.75 3.82
C PHE A 172 7.38 -27.76 4.74
N ARG A 173 7.58 -26.69 5.52
CA ARG A 173 8.70 -26.62 6.46
C ARG A 173 8.47 -27.67 7.56
N PRO A 174 9.48 -28.49 7.90
CA PRO A 174 9.38 -29.42 9.01
C PRO A 174 9.10 -28.65 10.29
N ASP A 175 8.24 -29.23 11.13
CA ASP A 175 7.93 -28.66 12.43
C ASP A 175 9.19 -28.59 13.28
N ASN A 176 9.46 -27.44 13.90
CA ASN A 176 10.65 -27.25 14.75
C ASN A 176 10.37 -27.68 16.19
N THR A 177 9.38 -28.54 16.38
CA THR A 177 9.08 -29.12 17.68
C THR A 177 10.19 -30.10 18.05
N ALA A 178 10.85 -29.82 19.18
CA ALA A 178 11.85 -30.73 19.72
C ALA A 178 11.15 -32.06 20.07
N PHE A 179 11.61 -33.15 19.46
CA PHE A 179 11.10 -34.49 19.73
C PHE A 179 11.20 -34.80 21.23
N GLN A 180 10.05 -34.95 21.89
CA GLN A 180 9.97 -35.30 23.31
C GLN A 180 9.82 -36.83 23.41
N SER A 181 10.91 -37.53 23.73
CA SER A 181 10.82 -38.94 24.10
C SER A 181 10.20 -39.08 25.48
N GLY A 182 9.14 -39.88 25.62
CA GLY A 182 8.52 -40.16 26.94
C GLY A 182 9.35 -41.07 27.87
N SER A 183 10.49 -41.58 27.39
CA SER A 183 11.42 -42.37 28.18
C SER A 183 12.24 -41.47 29.12
N LYS A 184 12.38 -41.91 30.37
CA LYS A 184 13.27 -41.23 31.34
C LYS A 184 14.72 -41.32 30.86
N PHE A 185 15.49 -40.26 31.12
CA PHE A 185 16.92 -40.24 30.85
C PHE A 185 17.66 -41.11 31.88
N GLU A 186 18.40 -42.10 31.40
CA GLU A 186 19.25 -42.95 32.24
C GLU A 186 20.56 -42.20 32.55
N ASP A 187 20.58 -41.47 33.67
CA ASP A 187 21.73 -40.68 34.15
C ASP A 187 22.77 -41.52 34.94
N GLY A 188 22.74 -42.85 34.76
CA GLY A 188 23.63 -43.77 35.44
C GLY A 188 24.97 -43.87 34.74
N THR A 189 26.02 -43.27 35.32
CA THR A 189 27.40 -43.52 34.88
C THR A 189 27.97 -44.75 35.57
N MET A 190 28.86 -45.48 34.89
CA MET A 190 29.53 -46.67 35.45
C MET A 190 30.21 -46.39 36.80
N TYR A 191 30.79 -45.20 36.96
CA TYR A 191 31.44 -44.81 38.20
C TYR A 191 30.44 -44.74 39.37
N ARG A 192 29.24 -44.23 39.12
CA ARG A 192 28.19 -44.04 40.12
C ARG A 192 27.57 -45.38 40.57
N THR A 193 27.57 -46.40 39.71
CA THR A 193 27.13 -47.76 40.07
C THR A 193 28.22 -48.55 40.79
N ASP A 194 29.47 -48.40 40.36
CA ASP A 194 30.55 -49.29 40.76
C ASP A 194 31.18 -48.85 42.10
N PHE A 195 31.39 -47.54 42.28
CA PHE A 195 32.00 -46.93 43.47
C PHE A 195 30.96 -46.52 44.52
N THR A 196 30.21 -47.49 45.00
CA THR A 196 29.37 -47.37 46.19
C THR A 196 30.16 -47.75 47.46
N PRO A 197 29.87 -47.14 48.62
CA PRO A 197 30.53 -47.48 49.87
C PRO A 197 30.34 -48.96 50.19
N LYS A 198 31.43 -49.72 50.22
CA LYS A 198 31.42 -51.16 50.52
C LYS A 198 31.45 -51.36 52.04
N HIS A 199 30.74 -52.37 52.53
CA HIS A 199 30.83 -52.78 53.92
C HIS A 199 32.25 -53.29 54.21
N VAL A 200 32.88 -52.74 55.25
CA VAL A 200 34.19 -53.18 55.73
C VAL A 200 33.96 -54.02 56.98
N GLU A 201 34.22 -55.32 56.88
CA GLU A 201 34.17 -56.21 58.04
C GLU A 201 35.25 -55.80 59.06
N VAL A 202 34.85 -55.60 60.31
CA VAL A 202 35.79 -55.26 61.40
C VAL A 202 36.58 -56.50 61.81
N CYS A 203 37.89 -56.34 62.01
CA CYS A 203 38.76 -57.45 62.41
C CYS A 203 38.26 -58.11 63.70
N PRO A 204 38.01 -59.44 63.71
CA PRO A 204 37.43 -60.14 64.84
C PRO A 204 38.31 -60.10 66.09
N VAL A 205 39.63 -59.85 65.98
CA VAL A 205 40.52 -59.78 67.15
C VAL A 205 40.14 -58.65 68.12
N LEU A 206 39.58 -57.55 67.60
CA LEU A 206 39.23 -56.38 68.42
C LEU A 206 38.02 -56.61 69.35
N GLY A 207 37.20 -57.63 69.06
CA GLY A 207 36.00 -57.95 69.84
C GLY A 207 36.17 -59.11 70.83
N ILE A 208 37.34 -59.75 70.88
CA ILE A 208 37.58 -60.97 71.69
C ILE A 208 37.43 -60.66 73.18
N GLU A 209 37.98 -59.56 73.67
CA GLU A 209 37.92 -59.20 75.10
C GLU A 209 36.51 -58.78 75.55
N LYS A 210 35.67 -58.34 74.61
CA LYS A 210 34.29 -57.92 74.87
C LYS A 210 33.28 -59.07 74.72
N GLY A 211 33.72 -60.28 74.37
CA GLY A 211 32.87 -61.45 74.19
C GLY A 211 31.92 -61.35 72.98
N GLN A 212 32.18 -60.44 72.04
CA GLN A 212 31.30 -60.17 70.89
C GLN A 212 31.70 -60.94 69.62
N THR A 213 32.62 -61.89 69.74
CA THR A 213 33.21 -62.62 68.61
C THR A 213 32.96 -64.10 68.77
N GLN A 214 32.79 -64.80 67.66
CA GLN A 214 32.54 -66.25 67.61
C GLN A 214 33.78 -67.09 67.94
N PHE A 215 34.74 -66.58 68.71
CA PHE A 215 35.99 -67.27 69.02
C PHE A 215 36.09 -67.52 70.52
N GLN A 216 36.25 -68.79 70.92
CA GLN A 216 36.42 -69.19 72.31
C GLN A 216 37.90 -69.47 72.61
N PHE A 217 38.37 -69.02 73.77
CA PHE A 217 39.72 -69.30 74.26
C PHE A 217 39.88 -70.79 74.57
N VAL A 218 40.95 -71.40 74.04
CA VAL A 218 41.21 -72.83 74.19
C VAL A 218 42.36 -73.08 75.16
N SER A 219 43.54 -72.52 74.89
CA SER A 219 44.73 -72.75 75.70
C SER A 219 45.76 -71.65 75.51
N THR A 220 46.75 -71.60 76.41
CA THR A 220 47.94 -70.74 76.26
C THR A 220 49.15 -71.60 75.99
N ASP A 221 49.88 -71.30 74.92
CA ASP A 221 51.13 -71.97 74.59
C ASP A 221 52.21 -71.64 75.64
N GLN A 222 53.26 -72.48 75.72
CA GLN A 222 54.38 -72.30 76.66
C GLN A 222 55.13 -70.96 76.53
N ARG A 223 54.88 -70.22 75.44
CA ARG A 223 55.44 -68.88 75.16
C ARG A 223 54.50 -67.72 75.54
N GLY A 224 53.33 -68.01 76.12
CA GLY A 224 52.36 -67.01 76.58
C GLY A 224 51.33 -66.55 75.53
N HIS A 225 51.26 -67.19 74.35
CA HIS A 225 50.25 -66.87 73.34
C HIS A 225 48.91 -67.53 73.64
N LYS A 226 47.82 -66.75 73.58
CA LYS A 226 46.45 -67.24 73.77
C LYS A 226 45.88 -67.74 72.44
N LEU A 227 45.50 -69.01 72.37
CA LEU A 227 44.89 -69.63 71.19
C LEU A 227 43.37 -69.61 71.30
N TYR A 228 42.71 -69.24 70.20
CA TYR A 228 41.25 -69.13 70.12
C TYR A 228 40.74 -69.95 68.92
N GLN A 229 39.62 -70.66 69.11
CA GLN A 229 38.98 -71.48 68.06
C GLN A 229 37.58 -70.93 67.73
N PRO A 230 37.18 -70.88 66.45
CA PRO A 230 35.84 -70.44 66.06
C PRO A 230 34.79 -71.45 66.53
N VAL A 231 33.73 -70.94 67.15
CA VAL A 231 32.52 -71.67 67.54
C VAL A 231 31.51 -71.50 66.42
N PHE A 232 31.34 -72.54 65.60
CA PHE A 232 30.33 -72.56 64.56
C PHE A 232 28.99 -73.03 65.15
N GLU A 233 27.98 -72.16 65.21
CA GLU A 233 26.59 -72.63 65.33
C GLU A 233 26.18 -73.27 64.00
N SER A 234 25.58 -74.45 64.06
CA SER A 234 25.19 -75.27 62.90
C SER A 234 24.30 -74.51 61.92
N VAL A 235 24.68 -74.47 60.64
CA VAL A 235 23.96 -73.77 59.56
C VAL A 235 22.73 -74.57 59.10
N GLN A 236 21.53 -73.97 59.15
CA GLN A 236 20.36 -74.43 58.39
C GLN A 236 20.43 -73.92 56.94
N SER A 237 20.12 -74.79 55.98
CA SER A 237 20.12 -74.49 54.55
C SER A 237 18.88 -73.67 54.14
N LEU A 238 19.10 -72.47 53.60
CA LEU A 238 18.06 -71.66 52.95
C LEU A 238 17.85 -72.15 51.50
N ASN A 239 16.95 -73.12 51.35
CA ASN A 239 16.30 -73.40 50.07
C ASN A 239 15.16 -72.40 49.87
N GLY A 240 15.17 -71.64 48.75
CA GLY A 240 13.96 -71.02 48.21
C GLY A 240 14.12 -69.57 47.75
N PHE A 241 14.66 -69.36 46.56
CA PHE A 241 14.34 -68.19 45.75
C PHE A 241 13.69 -68.67 44.44
N GLN A 242 12.36 -68.63 44.39
CA GLN A 242 11.61 -68.73 43.13
C GLN A 242 11.52 -67.34 42.51
N SER A 243 12.09 -67.18 41.32
CA SER A 243 11.98 -66.02 40.45
C SER A 243 10.58 -65.96 39.78
N PRO A 244 9.84 -64.84 39.84
CA PRO A 244 8.60 -64.70 39.10
C PRO A 244 8.90 -64.05 37.75
N ASN A 245 8.93 -64.85 36.68
CA ASN A 245 8.76 -64.32 35.33
C ASN A 245 8.14 -65.39 34.43
N ARG A 246 6.80 -65.37 34.33
CA ARG A 246 6.06 -66.01 33.25
C ARG A 246 5.03 -65.01 32.72
N MET A 247 5.39 -64.33 31.63
CA MET A 247 4.44 -63.58 30.80
C MET A 247 3.42 -64.57 30.21
N GLN A 248 2.13 -64.29 30.38
CA GLN A 248 1.07 -64.92 29.60
C GLN A 248 0.79 -64.05 28.37
N MET A 249 1.01 -64.60 27.18
CA MET A 249 0.48 -64.09 25.92
C MET A 249 -0.93 -64.65 25.75
N THR A 250 -1.95 -63.79 25.74
CA THR A 250 -3.29 -64.16 25.28
C THR A 250 -3.46 -63.66 23.84
N ALA A 251 -3.73 -64.60 22.94
CA ALA A 251 -4.22 -64.35 21.60
C ALA A 251 -5.66 -64.89 21.48
N ALA A 252 -6.45 -64.22 20.64
CA ALA A 252 -7.87 -64.37 20.33
C ALA A 252 -8.83 -63.55 21.22
#